data_AF-A0A2G8JY48-F1
#
_entry.id   AF-A0A2G8JY48-F1
#
_cell.length_a   1.000
_cell.length_b   1.000
_cell.length_c   1.000
_cell.angle_alpha   90.00
_cell.angle_beta   90.00
_cell.angle_gamma   90.00
#
_symmetry.space_group_name_H-M   'P 1'
#
loop_
_entity.id
_entity.type
_entity.pdbx_description
1 polymer ?
#
loop_
_entity_poly.entity_id
_entity_poly.type
_entity_poly.pdbx_seq_one_letter_code
_entity_poly.pdbx_strand_id
1 'polypeptide(L)'
;MAKPDLTPGQNLSEFEQEILTRFRSDEVGEICRTDPVIVSIGQRLWDKGRNKADKKTEVRKSVMSDMRRIASLYGYFKEQHQIHGEGSLSIGTARDMFERKSFNSLKEAIAAYTGDGEELKLGLKLGIYYLLKKCCKIVKATHLVKHEDKEAEEIDRFVAVLELNYNFVFGDATYQINKNRQTNLRKPAALPVEEDIQKLRKFMLSTIRSMTEDEFLIWDSHNFRKLRDVIVSRLTLFNARRGGEPCRLSIEE
;
A
#
# COMPACT_ATOMS: atom_id res chain seq x y z
N MET A 1 3.78 -19.11 -33.92
CA MET A 1 4.71 -19.71 -32.93
C MET A 1 3.88 -20.32 -31.83
N ALA A 2 4.19 -21.58 -31.49
CA ALA A 2 3.31 -22.51 -30.79
C ALA A 2 3.10 -22.13 -29.30
N LYS A 3 1.89 -22.42 -28.81
CA LYS A 3 1.58 -22.44 -27.38
C LYS A 3 2.49 -23.47 -26.70
N PRO A 4 3.05 -23.20 -25.51
CA PRO A 4 3.69 -24.25 -24.73
C PRO A 4 2.63 -25.30 -24.37
N ASP A 5 2.87 -26.53 -24.80
CA ASP A 5 2.08 -27.72 -24.45
C ASP A 5 2.14 -27.92 -22.93
N LEU A 6 1.02 -27.64 -22.27
CA LEU A 6 0.79 -28.10 -20.91
C LEU A 6 0.48 -29.60 -21.00
N THR A 7 1.40 -30.42 -20.47
CA THR A 7 1.23 -31.86 -20.33
C THR A 7 -0.11 -32.19 -19.66
N PRO A 8 -0.97 -33.02 -20.28
CA PRO A 8 -2.28 -33.36 -19.71
C PRO A 8 -2.10 -34.31 -18.51
N GLY A 9 -2.37 -33.80 -17.30
CA GLY A 9 -2.39 -34.65 -16.09
C GLY A 9 -2.01 -33.99 -14.76
N GLN A 10 -1.54 -32.74 -14.74
CA GLN A 10 -1.28 -32.05 -13.47
C GLN A 10 -2.52 -31.25 -13.02
N ASN A 11 -3.08 -31.62 -11.86
CA ASN A 11 -4.00 -30.74 -11.15
C ASN A 11 -3.25 -29.45 -10.80
N LEU A 12 -3.51 -28.38 -11.56
CA LEU A 12 -2.98 -27.06 -11.27
C LEU A 12 -3.39 -26.65 -9.86
N SER A 13 -2.43 -26.17 -9.07
CA SER A 13 -2.69 -25.58 -7.77
C SER A 13 -3.68 -24.41 -7.88
N GLU A 14 -4.40 -24.10 -6.80
CA GLU A 14 -5.33 -22.96 -6.79
C GLU A 14 -4.63 -21.66 -7.18
N PHE A 15 -3.37 -21.47 -6.79
CA PHE A 15 -2.57 -20.30 -7.15
C PHE A 15 -2.31 -20.22 -8.66
N GLU A 16 -1.95 -21.33 -9.31
CA GLU A 16 -1.72 -21.35 -10.76
C GLU A 16 -2.99 -21.00 -11.53
N GLN A 17 -4.14 -21.56 -11.11
CA GLN A 17 -5.43 -21.30 -11.74
C GLN A 17 -5.93 -19.87 -11.49
N GLU A 18 -5.74 -19.33 -10.29
CA GLU A 18 -6.30 -18.02 -9.93
C GLU A 18 -5.37 -16.85 -10.25
N ILE A 19 -4.06 -17.09 -10.36
CA ILE A 19 -3.04 -16.04 -10.53
C ILE A 19 -2.26 -16.23 -11.83
N LEU A 20 -1.47 -17.31 -11.94
CA LEU A 20 -0.46 -17.42 -13.02
C LEU A 20 -1.09 -17.45 -14.42
N THR A 21 -2.16 -18.22 -14.60
CA THR A 21 -2.88 -18.33 -15.89
C THR A 21 -3.60 -17.03 -16.30
N ARG A 22 -3.83 -16.11 -15.35
CA ARG A 22 -4.57 -14.86 -15.59
C ARG A 22 -3.68 -13.68 -15.99
N PHE A 23 -2.36 -13.81 -15.93
CA PHE A 23 -1.48 -12.77 -16.47
C PHE A 23 -1.65 -12.63 -17.98
N ARG A 24 -1.48 -11.42 -18.49
CA ARG A 24 -1.43 -11.17 -19.94
C ARG A 24 -0.13 -11.77 -20.50
N SER A 25 -0.15 -12.17 -21.77
CA SER A 25 1.04 -12.63 -22.48
C SER A 25 1.88 -11.45 -22.98
N ASP A 26 2.36 -10.64 -22.04
CA ASP A 26 3.38 -9.61 -22.25
C ASP A 26 4.65 -9.98 -21.48
N GLU A 27 5.77 -9.29 -21.76
CA GLU A 27 7.07 -9.60 -21.15
C GLU A 27 7.00 -9.64 -19.62
N VAL A 28 6.35 -8.65 -19.01
CA VAL A 28 6.14 -8.57 -17.56
C VAL A 28 5.31 -9.76 -17.05
N GLY A 29 4.27 -10.14 -17.81
CA GLY A 29 3.44 -11.30 -17.51
C GLY A 29 4.21 -12.61 -17.57
N GLU A 30 5.12 -12.79 -18.53
CA GLU A 30 5.96 -13.98 -18.58
C GLU A 30 6.98 -14.03 -17.45
N ILE A 31 7.59 -12.90 -17.10
CA ILE A 31 8.44 -12.81 -15.90
C ILE A 31 7.65 -13.24 -14.65
N CYS A 32 6.39 -12.81 -14.51
CA CYS A 32 5.54 -13.21 -13.38
C CYS A 32 5.26 -14.72 -13.33
N ARG A 33 5.31 -15.43 -14.47
CA ARG A 33 5.06 -16.89 -14.53
C ARG A 33 6.34 -17.71 -14.41
N THR A 34 7.47 -17.17 -14.84
CA THR A 34 8.72 -17.93 -15.02
C THR A 34 9.79 -17.63 -13.98
N ASP A 35 9.83 -16.41 -13.43
CA ASP A 35 10.83 -16.06 -12.43
C ASP A 35 10.49 -16.74 -11.08
N PRO A 36 11.35 -17.63 -10.56
CA PRO A 36 11.03 -18.44 -9.39
C PRO A 36 10.86 -17.61 -8.11
N VAL A 37 11.52 -16.46 -8.02
CA VAL A 37 11.46 -15.57 -6.85
C VAL A 37 10.14 -14.81 -6.87
N ILE A 38 9.74 -14.27 -8.02
CA ILE A 38 8.46 -13.57 -8.18
C ILE A 38 7.29 -14.53 -7.99
N VAL A 39 7.36 -15.74 -8.54
CA VAL A 39 6.36 -16.80 -8.32
C VAL A 39 6.26 -17.14 -6.84
N SER A 40 7.39 -17.33 -6.15
CA SER A 40 7.42 -17.61 -4.70
C SER A 40 6.80 -16.46 -3.87
N ILE A 41 7.12 -15.21 -4.23
CA ILE A 41 6.52 -14.03 -3.61
C ILE A 41 5.00 -14.05 -3.83
N GLY A 42 4.55 -14.24 -5.06
CA GLY A 42 3.14 -14.33 -5.43
C GLY A 42 2.38 -15.38 -4.61
N GLN A 43 2.92 -16.59 -4.52
CA GLN A 43 2.35 -17.70 -3.76
C GLN A 43 2.18 -17.31 -2.28
N ARG A 44 3.22 -16.77 -1.64
CA ARG A 44 3.18 -16.37 -0.23
C ARG A 44 2.19 -15.23 0.02
N LEU A 45 2.04 -14.30 -0.92
CA LEU A 45 1.05 -13.24 -0.85
C LEU A 45 -0.38 -13.77 -0.99
N TRP A 46 -0.58 -14.75 -1.87
CA TRP A 46 -1.86 -15.45 -2.05
C TRP A 46 -2.24 -16.22 -0.80
N ASP A 47 -1.34 -17.03 -0.25
CA ASP A 47 -1.59 -17.84 0.95
C ASP A 47 -1.99 -16.99 2.16
N LYS A 48 -1.43 -15.78 2.29
CA LYS A 48 -1.79 -14.83 3.35
C LYS A 48 -3.23 -14.31 3.23
N GLY A 49 -3.76 -14.22 2.01
CA GLY A 49 -5.04 -13.59 1.72
C GLY A 49 -6.19 -14.54 1.39
N ARG A 50 -5.89 -15.77 0.94
CA ARG A 50 -6.87 -16.69 0.33
C ARG A 50 -8.02 -17.10 1.26
N ASN A 51 -7.81 -17.09 2.58
CA ASN A 51 -8.84 -17.44 3.56
C ASN A 51 -9.95 -16.37 3.69
N LYS A 52 -9.79 -15.19 3.08
CA LYS A 52 -10.79 -14.12 3.05
C LYS A 52 -11.75 -14.34 1.89
N ALA A 53 -12.67 -15.29 2.05
CA ALA A 53 -13.60 -15.71 0.99
C ALA A 53 -14.43 -14.54 0.42
N ASP A 54 -14.84 -13.60 1.27
CA ASP A 54 -15.57 -12.37 0.96
C ASP A 54 -14.78 -11.36 0.12
N LYS A 55 -13.44 -11.52 0.03
CA LYS A 55 -12.53 -10.60 -0.67
C LYS A 55 -11.59 -11.30 -1.64
N LYS A 56 -11.96 -12.50 -2.11
CA LYS A 56 -11.10 -13.32 -2.99
C LYS A 56 -10.66 -12.55 -4.24
N THR A 57 -11.56 -11.77 -4.84
CA THR A 57 -11.28 -10.97 -6.05
C THR A 57 -10.30 -9.83 -5.77
N GLU A 58 -10.46 -9.12 -4.66
CA GLU A 58 -9.58 -8.03 -4.23
C GLU A 58 -8.19 -8.55 -3.89
N VAL A 59 -8.12 -9.67 -3.17
CA VAL A 59 -6.86 -10.36 -2.86
C VAL A 59 -6.14 -10.73 -4.16
N ARG A 60 -6.85 -11.37 -5.10
CA ARG A 60 -6.30 -11.75 -6.42
C ARG A 60 -5.74 -10.54 -7.16
N LYS A 61 -6.52 -9.46 -7.29
CA LYS A 61 -6.09 -8.21 -7.93
C LYS A 61 -4.86 -7.61 -7.24
N SER A 62 -4.82 -7.62 -5.92
CA SER A 62 -3.68 -7.12 -5.14
C SER A 62 -2.42 -7.94 -5.38
N VAL A 63 -2.51 -9.27 -5.33
CA VAL A 63 -1.36 -10.17 -5.57
C VAL A 63 -0.81 -9.99 -6.98
N MET A 64 -1.69 -10.01 -7.99
CA MET A 64 -1.28 -9.80 -9.38
C MET A 64 -0.64 -8.42 -9.59
N SER A 65 -1.18 -7.37 -8.96
CA SER A 65 -0.59 -6.03 -9.03
C SER A 65 0.79 -5.98 -8.37
N ASP A 66 0.99 -6.63 -7.23
CA ASP A 66 2.28 -6.69 -6.54
C ASP A 66 3.32 -7.45 -7.38
N MET A 67 2.96 -8.62 -7.91
CA MET A 67 3.82 -9.42 -8.79
C MET A 67 4.25 -8.65 -10.03
N ARG A 68 3.30 -7.99 -10.72
CA ARG A 68 3.64 -7.20 -11.92
C ARG A 68 4.53 -6.02 -11.60
N ARG A 69 4.33 -5.33 -10.47
CA ARG A 69 5.20 -4.20 -10.08
C ARG A 69 6.64 -4.66 -9.84
N ILE A 70 6.85 -5.80 -9.20
CA ILE A 70 8.19 -6.37 -8.99
C ILE A 70 8.79 -6.84 -10.31
N ALA A 71 8.00 -7.51 -11.16
CA ALA A 71 8.44 -7.96 -12.48
C ALA A 71 8.84 -6.79 -13.39
N SER A 72 8.06 -5.71 -13.40
CA SER A 72 8.40 -4.49 -14.12
C SER A 72 9.69 -3.89 -13.56
N LEU A 73 9.80 -3.75 -12.24
CA LEU A 73 11.02 -3.26 -11.60
C LEU A 73 12.25 -4.12 -11.95
N TYR A 74 12.07 -5.44 -12.02
CA TYR A 74 13.14 -6.36 -12.45
C TYR A 74 13.55 -6.13 -13.91
N GLY A 75 12.59 -5.84 -14.81
CA GLY A 75 12.85 -5.41 -16.17
C GLY A 75 13.79 -4.19 -16.22
N TYR A 76 13.40 -3.10 -15.55
CA TYR A 76 14.23 -1.90 -15.43
C TYR A 76 15.57 -2.18 -14.76
N PHE A 77 15.60 -3.05 -13.74
CA PHE A 77 16.84 -3.42 -13.06
C PHE A 77 17.82 -4.11 -13.99
N LYS A 78 17.37 -5.04 -14.85
CA LYS A 78 18.24 -5.69 -15.83
C LYS A 78 18.89 -4.67 -16.76
N GLU A 79 18.11 -3.70 -17.24
CA GLU A 79 18.61 -2.62 -18.10
C GLU A 79 19.64 -1.75 -17.37
N GLN A 80 19.30 -1.29 -16.16
CA GLN A 80 20.19 -0.42 -15.38
C GLN A 80 21.42 -1.14 -14.86
N HIS A 81 21.36 -2.45 -14.64
CA HIS A 81 22.52 -3.25 -14.26
C HIS A 81 23.51 -3.41 -15.42
N GLN A 82 23.05 -3.44 -16.67
CA GLN A 82 23.96 -3.44 -17.83
C GLN A 82 24.74 -2.11 -17.96
N ILE A 83 24.18 -1.01 -17.46
CA ILE A 83 24.78 0.33 -17.55
C ILE A 83 25.64 0.65 -16.33
N HIS A 84 25.13 0.34 -15.14
CA HIS A 84 25.69 0.78 -13.85
C HIS A 84 26.18 -0.36 -12.96
N GLY A 85 26.00 -1.62 -13.37
CA GLY A 85 26.39 -2.80 -12.60
C GLY A 85 27.86 -3.17 -12.81
N GLU A 86 28.41 -3.86 -11.82
CA GLU A 86 29.72 -4.48 -11.91
C GLU A 86 29.55 -5.97 -12.22
N GLY A 87 29.95 -6.38 -13.43
CA GLY A 87 29.91 -7.77 -13.88
C GLY A 87 28.54 -8.24 -14.35
N SER A 88 28.39 -9.56 -14.47
CA SER A 88 27.11 -10.19 -14.83
C SER A 88 26.23 -10.42 -13.59
N LEU A 89 24.92 -10.46 -13.80
CA LEU A 89 23.96 -10.90 -12.79
C LEU A 89 24.37 -12.27 -12.25
N SER A 90 24.42 -12.40 -10.92
CA SER A 90 24.89 -13.62 -10.27
C SER A 90 23.92 -14.79 -10.45
N ILE A 91 22.62 -14.50 -10.40
CA ILE A 91 21.57 -15.52 -10.36
C ILE A 91 20.72 -15.49 -11.64
N GLY A 92 20.55 -14.32 -12.26
CA GLY A 92 19.72 -14.13 -13.45
C GLY A 92 18.22 -14.12 -13.12
N THR A 93 17.85 -13.86 -11.86
CA THR A 93 16.46 -13.80 -11.40
C THR A 93 16.21 -12.52 -10.61
N ALA A 94 14.96 -12.25 -10.26
CA ALA A 94 14.61 -11.15 -9.38
C ALA A 94 15.33 -11.19 -8.00
N ARG A 95 16.00 -12.30 -7.63
CA ARG A 95 16.85 -12.37 -6.44
C ARG A 95 18.01 -11.38 -6.46
N ASP A 96 18.57 -11.10 -7.64
CA ASP A 96 19.73 -10.19 -7.79
C ASP A 96 19.40 -8.74 -7.36
N MET A 97 18.11 -8.34 -7.41
CA MET A 97 17.68 -7.03 -6.88
C MET A 97 17.83 -6.90 -5.37
N PHE A 98 17.87 -8.02 -4.64
CA PHE A 98 17.97 -8.04 -3.18
C PHE A 98 19.40 -8.23 -2.69
N GLU A 99 20.39 -7.99 -3.54
CA GLU A 99 21.81 -8.03 -3.19
C GLU A 99 22.35 -6.62 -2.97
N ARG A 100 23.19 -6.46 -1.93
CA ARG A 100 23.76 -5.16 -1.56
C ARG A 100 24.63 -4.56 -2.67
N LYS A 101 25.44 -5.39 -3.35
CA LYS A 101 26.29 -4.98 -4.48
C LYS A 101 25.48 -4.37 -5.63
N SER A 102 24.23 -4.81 -5.80
CA SER A 102 23.33 -4.39 -6.87
C SER A 102 22.49 -3.17 -6.51
N PHE A 103 22.67 -2.58 -5.32
CA PHE A 103 21.83 -1.50 -4.82
C PHE A 103 21.86 -0.25 -5.71
N ASN A 104 23.01 0.10 -6.29
CA ASN A 104 23.11 1.23 -7.20
C ASN A 104 22.27 1.02 -8.46
N SER A 105 22.36 -0.16 -9.08
CA SER A 105 21.51 -0.52 -10.23
C SER A 105 20.02 -0.50 -9.87
N LEU A 106 19.66 -0.98 -8.67
CA LEU A 106 18.28 -0.93 -8.18
C LEU A 106 17.78 0.51 -7.99
N LYS A 107 18.62 1.39 -7.44
CA LYS A 107 18.28 2.81 -7.27
C LYS A 107 17.94 3.47 -8.60
N GLU A 108 18.78 3.26 -9.62
CA GLU A 108 18.53 3.81 -10.96
C GLU A 108 17.30 3.16 -11.61
N ALA A 109 17.06 1.87 -11.38
CA ALA A 109 15.87 1.18 -11.87
C ALA A 109 14.58 1.74 -11.27
N ILE A 110 14.59 2.08 -9.97
CA ILE A 110 13.46 2.76 -9.31
C ILE A 110 13.23 4.13 -9.93
N ALA A 111 14.29 4.89 -10.19
CA ALA A 111 14.19 6.20 -10.83
C ALA A 111 13.59 6.08 -12.24
N ALA A 112 14.12 5.18 -13.08
CA ALA A 112 13.62 4.93 -14.43
C ALA A 112 12.15 4.48 -14.44
N TYR A 113 11.78 3.55 -13.55
CA TYR A 113 10.41 3.03 -13.50
C TYR A 113 9.39 4.09 -13.01
N THR A 114 9.83 5.03 -12.17
CA THR A 114 8.94 6.02 -11.53
C THR A 114 8.98 7.40 -12.17
N GLY A 115 9.97 7.66 -13.04
CA GLY A 115 10.29 8.99 -13.57
C GLY A 115 10.15 9.13 -15.09
N ASP A 116 9.28 8.37 -15.73
CA ASP A 116 9.08 8.44 -17.18
C ASP A 116 8.18 9.62 -17.59
N GLY A 117 8.78 10.63 -18.24
CA GLY A 117 8.11 11.77 -18.90
C GLY A 117 7.63 12.89 -17.97
N GLU A 118 8.53 13.82 -17.60
CA GLU A 118 8.31 15.10 -16.89
C GLU A 118 7.65 15.06 -15.48
N GLU A 119 6.85 14.04 -15.16
CA GLU A 119 6.17 13.90 -13.86
C GLU A 119 6.55 12.63 -13.11
N LEU A 120 7.06 12.82 -11.89
CA LEU A 120 7.40 11.73 -10.99
C LEU A 120 6.12 11.03 -10.47
N LYS A 121 6.01 9.72 -10.69
CA LYS A 121 4.90 8.89 -10.17
C LYS A 121 5.07 8.64 -8.66
N LEU A 122 4.80 9.66 -7.85
CA LEU A 122 5.06 9.69 -6.40
C LEU A 122 4.49 8.46 -5.66
N GLY A 123 3.22 8.14 -5.92
CA GLY A 123 2.52 7.03 -5.27
C GLY A 123 3.11 5.67 -5.64
N LEU A 124 3.58 5.51 -6.88
CA LEU A 124 4.28 4.30 -7.33
C LEU A 124 5.64 4.19 -6.64
N LYS A 125 6.42 5.27 -6.61
CA LYS A 125 7.75 5.30 -5.97
C LYS A 125 7.68 4.89 -4.50
N LEU A 126 6.76 5.48 -3.74
CA LEU A 126 6.55 5.10 -2.34
C LEU A 126 5.98 3.68 -2.20
N GLY A 127 5.09 3.27 -3.11
CA GLY A 127 4.57 1.90 -3.16
C GLY A 127 5.65 0.84 -3.37
N ILE A 128 6.65 1.12 -4.21
CA ILE A 128 7.79 0.24 -4.48
C ILE A 128 8.62 0.02 -3.21
N TYR A 129 8.90 1.06 -2.42
CA TYR A 129 9.64 0.90 -1.16
C TYR A 129 8.98 -0.12 -0.23
N TYR A 130 7.68 0.03 0.02
CA TYR A 130 6.95 -0.89 0.89
C TYR A 130 6.83 -2.29 0.29
N LEU A 131 6.72 -2.38 -1.04
CA LEU A 131 6.69 -3.65 -1.76
C LEU A 131 8.04 -4.37 -1.64
N LEU A 132 9.17 -3.68 -1.83
CA LEU A 132 10.52 -4.25 -1.64
C LEU A 132 10.71 -4.81 -0.24
N LYS A 133 10.32 -4.08 0.81
CA LYS A 133 10.38 -4.58 2.20
C LYS A 133 9.53 -5.83 2.39
N LYS A 134 8.34 -5.86 1.80
CA LYS A 134 7.44 -7.02 1.85
C LYS A 134 8.08 -8.24 1.16
N CYS A 135 8.73 -8.04 0.01
CA CYS A 135 9.46 -9.08 -0.70
C CYS A 135 10.64 -9.60 0.09
N CYS A 136 11.45 -8.71 0.68
CA CYS A 136 12.60 -9.09 1.50
C CYS A 136 12.18 -10.01 2.65
N LYS A 137 11.07 -9.70 3.34
CA LYS A 137 10.54 -10.58 4.40
C LYS A 137 10.20 -11.98 3.88
N ILE A 138 9.62 -12.07 2.68
CA ILE A 138 9.27 -13.35 2.06
C ILE A 138 10.53 -14.12 1.64
N VAL A 139 11.47 -13.47 0.95
CA VAL A 139 12.72 -14.08 0.48
C VAL A 139 13.55 -14.55 1.67
N LYS A 140 13.69 -13.72 2.71
CA LYS A 140 14.34 -14.11 3.97
C LYS A 140 13.70 -15.35 4.59
N ALA A 141 12.36 -15.35 4.73
CA ALA A 141 11.66 -16.50 5.29
C ALA A 141 11.88 -17.77 4.47
N THR A 142 11.96 -17.66 3.14
CA THR A 142 12.27 -18.80 2.26
C THR A 142 13.68 -19.34 2.51
N HIS A 143 14.70 -18.48 2.66
CA HIS A 143 16.06 -18.91 3.00
C HIS A 143 16.14 -19.57 4.38
N LEU A 144 15.49 -19.00 5.40
CA LEU A 144 15.45 -19.58 6.75
C LEU A 144 14.80 -20.98 6.78
N VAL A 145 13.71 -21.17 6.04
CA VAL A 145 13.06 -22.50 5.93
C VAL A 145 13.97 -23.53 5.25
N LYS A 146 14.88 -23.09 4.38
CA LYS A 146 15.86 -23.94 3.70
C LYS A 146 17.16 -24.14 4.49
N HIS A 147 17.26 -23.61 5.72
CA HIS A 147 18.49 -23.60 6.51
C HIS A 147 19.65 -22.85 5.84
N GLU A 148 19.34 -21.85 5.01
CA GLU A 148 20.32 -20.99 4.32
C GLU A 148 20.55 -19.69 5.12
N ASP A 149 21.04 -19.82 6.36
CA ASP A 149 21.11 -18.69 7.31
C ASP A 149 21.97 -17.51 6.81
N LYS A 150 23.06 -17.80 6.09
CA LYS A 150 23.91 -16.75 5.49
C LYS A 150 23.15 -15.91 4.47
N GLU A 151 22.34 -16.54 3.63
CA GLU A 151 21.53 -15.84 2.64
C GLU A 151 20.41 -15.02 3.29
N ALA A 152 19.80 -15.56 4.36
CA ALA A 152 18.83 -14.82 5.15
C ALA A 152 19.44 -13.57 5.81
N GLU A 153 20.67 -13.67 6.32
CA GLU A 153 21.42 -12.55 6.88
C GLU A 153 21.77 -11.50 5.83
N GLU A 154 22.16 -11.91 4.62
CA GLU A 154 22.40 -10.97 3.52
C GLU A 154 21.15 -10.15 3.15
N ILE A 155 19.95 -10.77 3.21
CA ILE A 155 18.70 -10.04 3.03
C ILE A 155 18.47 -8.99 4.12
N ASP A 156 18.78 -9.30 5.39
CA ASP A 156 18.68 -8.32 6.48
C ASP A 156 19.63 -7.13 6.26
N ARG A 157 20.87 -7.43 5.85
CA ARG A 157 21.85 -6.39 5.54
C ARG A 157 21.37 -5.53 4.35
N PHE A 158 20.75 -6.12 3.34
CA PHE A 158 20.13 -5.38 2.24
C PHE A 158 18.98 -4.48 2.72
N VAL A 159 18.09 -4.98 3.59
CA VAL A 159 17.01 -4.17 4.17
C VAL A 159 17.58 -2.98 4.94
N ALA A 160 18.65 -3.17 5.71
CA ALA A 160 19.32 -2.09 6.42
C ALA A 160 19.86 -1.02 5.45
N VAL A 161 20.50 -1.43 4.35
CA VAL A 161 20.95 -0.51 3.29
C VAL A 161 19.77 0.26 2.69
N LEU A 162 18.67 -0.42 2.37
CA LEU A 162 17.46 0.20 1.81
C LEU A 162 16.85 1.24 2.76
N GLU A 163 16.81 0.94 4.06
CA GLU A 163 16.27 1.83 5.09
C GLU A 163 17.16 3.06 5.32
N LEU A 164 18.48 2.86 5.41
CA LEU A 164 19.45 3.96 5.55
C LEU A 164 19.40 4.92 4.35
N ASN A 165 19.11 4.40 3.16
CA ASN A 165 18.99 5.19 1.94
C ASN A 165 17.57 5.70 1.66
N TYR A 166 16.62 5.51 2.58
CA TYR A 166 15.21 5.85 2.37
C TYR A 166 15.02 7.32 1.97
N ASN A 167 15.62 8.25 2.71
CA ASN A 167 15.44 9.68 2.45
C ASN A 167 16.07 10.10 1.11
N PHE A 168 17.17 9.48 0.72
CA PHE A 168 17.86 9.79 -0.54
C PHE A 168 17.08 9.28 -1.75
N VAL A 169 16.50 8.08 -1.67
CA VAL A 169 15.81 7.46 -2.80
C VAL A 169 14.33 7.83 -2.86
N PHE A 170 13.64 7.98 -1.72
CA PHE A 170 12.18 8.14 -1.62
C PHE A 170 11.73 9.42 -0.90
N GLY A 171 12.65 10.26 -0.43
CA GLY A 171 12.33 11.46 0.34
C GLY A 171 11.51 12.48 -0.46
N ASP A 172 11.82 12.64 -1.75
CA ASP A 172 11.10 13.49 -2.69
C ASP A 172 9.62 13.08 -2.82
N ALA A 173 9.34 11.79 -3.05
CA ALA A 173 7.99 11.26 -3.15
C ALA A 173 7.21 11.45 -1.84
N THR A 174 7.86 11.18 -0.71
CA THR A 174 7.24 11.30 0.62
C THR A 174 6.87 12.75 0.93
N TYR A 175 7.79 13.68 0.66
CA TYR A 175 7.56 15.10 0.84
C TYR A 175 6.42 15.60 -0.05
N GLN A 176 6.44 15.29 -1.34
CA GLN A 176 5.43 15.77 -2.27
C GLN A 176 4.04 15.17 -2.00
N ILE A 177 3.94 13.89 -1.63
CA ILE A 177 2.65 13.28 -1.22
C ILE A 177 2.09 14.00 0.01
N ASN A 178 2.92 14.28 1.02
CA ASN A 178 2.49 14.99 2.22
C ASN A 178 2.07 16.41 1.90
N LYS A 179 2.83 17.12 1.06
CA LYS A 179 2.48 18.46 0.57
C LYS A 179 1.15 18.43 -0.18
N ASN A 180 0.95 17.52 -1.13
CA ASN A 180 -0.29 17.39 -1.90
C ASN A 180 -1.49 17.08 -1.00
N ARG A 181 -1.31 16.20 0.00
CA ARG A 181 -2.35 15.91 0.99
C ARG A 181 -2.72 17.16 1.79
N GLN A 182 -1.73 17.90 2.29
CA GLN A 182 -1.97 19.13 3.04
C GLN A 182 -2.62 20.21 2.15
N THR A 183 -2.15 20.39 0.92
CA THR A 183 -2.74 21.35 -0.02
C THR A 183 -4.18 20.99 -0.37
N ASN A 184 -4.48 19.71 -0.63
CA ASN A 184 -5.84 19.25 -0.89
C ASN A 184 -6.77 19.41 0.32
N LEU A 185 -6.30 19.10 1.53
CA LEU A 185 -7.05 19.34 2.78
C LEU A 185 -7.27 20.83 3.06
N ARG A 186 -6.39 21.69 2.54
CA ARG A 186 -6.48 23.15 2.66
C ARG A 186 -7.22 23.83 1.51
N LYS A 187 -7.71 23.09 0.50
CA LYS A 187 -8.48 23.70 -0.60
C LYS A 187 -9.77 24.31 -0.04
N PRO A 188 -10.04 25.62 -0.24
CA PRO A 188 -11.23 26.28 0.27
C PRO A 188 -12.54 25.63 -0.15
N ALA A 189 -12.57 25.01 -1.34
CA ALA A 189 -13.74 24.31 -1.86
C ALA A 189 -14.13 23.04 -1.07
N ALA A 190 -13.23 22.49 -0.25
CA ALA A 190 -13.51 21.35 0.63
C ALA A 190 -13.79 21.77 2.08
N LEU A 191 -13.61 23.06 2.40
CA LEU A 191 -13.99 23.60 3.69
C LEU A 191 -15.48 23.98 3.63
N PRO A 192 -16.29 23.60 4.64
CA PRO A 192 -17.66 24.07 4.71
C PRO A 192 -17.66 25.60 4.81
N VAL A 193 -18.56 26.25 4.07
CA VAL A 193 -18.70 27.70 4.12
C VAL A 193 -19.21 28.12 5.50
N GLU A 194 -18.78 29.28 6.00
CA GLU A 194 -19.11 29.74 7.36
C GLU A 194 -20.63 29.81 7.57
N GLU A 195 -21.40 30.18 6.54
CA GLU A 195 -22.86 30.20 6.59
C GLU A 195 -23.44 28.81 6.89
N ASP A 196 -22.88 27.75 6.30
CA ASP A 196 -23.37 26.39 6.50
C ASP A 196 -22.98 25.85 7.88
N ILE A 197 -21.79 26.20 8.39
CA ILE A 197 -21.39 25.91 9.77
C ILE A 197 -22.35 26.61 10.75
N GLN A 198 -22.72 27.87 10.48
CA GLN A 198 -23.65 28.61 11.31
C GLN A 198 -25.07 28.04 11.25
N LYS A 199 -25.58 27.64 10.09
CA LYS A 199 -26.87 26.94 9.95
C LYS A 199 -26.88 25.65 10.75
N LEU A 200 -25.83 24.83 10.62
CA LEU A 200 -25.70 23.58 11.35
C LEU A 200 -25.64 23.81 12.86
N ARG A 201 -24.86 24.81 13.32
CA ARG A 201 -24.81 25.21 14.74
C ARG A 201 -26.17 25.64 15.27
N LYS A 202 -26.90 26.47 14.52
CA LYS A 202 -28.25 26.93 14.90
C LYS A 202 -29.21 25.76 15.02
N PHE A 203 -29.24 24.87 14.02
CA PHE A 203 -30.07 23.66 14.02
C PHE A 203 -29.79 22.76 15.22
N MET A 204 -28.51 22.50 15.52
CA MET A 204 -28.14 21.65 16.66
C MET A 204 -28.58 22.28 17.99
N LEU A 205 -28.35 23.59 18.18
CA LEU A 205 -28.74 24.28 19.41
C LEU A 205 -30.25 24.36 19.58
N SER A 206 -30.99 24.66 18.51
CA SER A 206 -32.46 24.71 18.56
C SER A 206 -33.04 23.33 18.85
N THR A 207 -32.50 22.28 18.23
CA THR A 207 -32.96 20.90 18.45
C THR A 207 -32.66 20.41 19.86
N ILE A 208 -31.48 20.72 20.42
CA ILE A 208 -31.15 20.37 21.81
C ILE A 208 -32.13 21.08 22.76
N ARG A 209 -32.33 22.40 22.60
CA ARG A 209 -33.25 23.16 23.46
C ARG A 209 -34.68 22.63 23.35
N SER A 210 -35.20 22.49 22.13
CA SER A 210 -36.58 22.02 21.93
C SER A 210 -36.82 20.63 22.51
N MET A 211 -35.81 19.75 22.53
CA MET A 211 -35.96 18.40 23.08
C MET A 211 -35.69 18.32 24.59
N THR A 212 -34.99 19.29 25.18
CA THR A 212 -34.66 19.30 26.62
C THR A 212 -35.61 20.18 27.44
N GLU A 213 -36.23 21.18 26.82
CA GLU A 213 -37.19 22.10 27.45
C GLU A 213 -38.66 21.64 27.28
N ASP A 214 -38.92 20.61 26.45
CA ASP A 214 -40.25 20.04 26.27
C ASP A 214 -40.56 18.99 27.35
N GLU A 215 -41.30 19.42 28.38
CA GLU A 215 -41.74 18.58 29.50
C GLU A 215 -42.70 17.44 29.08
N PHE A 216 -43.31 17.54 27.89
CA PHE A 216 -44.24 16.55 27.36
C PHE A 216 -43.58 15.59 26.35
N LEU A 217 -42.28 15.73 26.11
CA LEU A 217 -41.56 14.87 25.17
C LEU A 217 -41.42 13.45 25.73
N ILE A 218 -41.94 12.48 24.97
CA ILE A 218 -41.77 11.06 25.30
C ILE A 218 -40.38 10.59 24.83
N TRP A 219 -39.57 10.13 25.76
CA TRP A 219 -38.24 9.57 25.49
C TRP A 219 -38.32 8.14 24.97
N ASP A 220 -38.51 8.00 23.66
CA ASP A 220 -38.38 6.74 22.97
C ASP A 220 -36.97 6.54 22.38
N SER A 221 -36.72 5.37 21.79
CA SER A 221 -35.42 5.08 21.16
C SER A 221 -35.09 6.04 20.01
N HIS A 222 -36.08 6.66 19.37
CA HIS A 222 -35.86 7.57 18.24
C HIS A 222 -35.39 8.94 18.74
N ASN A 223 -36.11 9.53 19.69
CA ASN A 223 -35.81 10.81 20.31
C ASN A 223 -34.48 10.77 21.06
N PHE A 224 -34.18 9.67 21.76
CA PHE A 224 -32.87 9.48 22.38
C PHE A 224 -31.73 9.47 21.36
N ARG A 225 -31.85 8.71 20.26
CA ARG A 225 -30.83 8.66 19.20
C ARG A 225 -30.64 10.03 18.54
N LYS A 226 -31.74 10.73 18.26
CA LYS A 226 -31.70 12.07 17.67
C LYS A 226 -30.98 13.06 18.58
N LEU A 227 -31.30 13.09 19.87
CA LEU A 227 -30.59 13.96 20.83
C LEU A 227 -29.10 13.60 20.89
N ARG A 228 -28.77 12.30 21.03
CA ARG A 228 -27.38 11.81 21.06
C ARG A 228 -26.61 12.25 19.81
N ASP A 229 -27.16 12.04 18.62
CA ASP A 229 -26.48 12.33 17.36
C ASP A 229 -26.23 13.83 17.21
N VAL A 230 -27.16 14.67 17.65
CA VAL A 230 -27.01 16.14 17.65
C VAL A 230 -25.97 16.60 18.67
N ILE A 231 -25.93 16.02 19.88
CA ILE A 231 -24.91 16.32 20.90
C ILE A 231 -23.52 15.90 20.41
N VAL A 232 -23.37 14.69 19.89
CA VAL A 232 -22.09 14.18 19.36
C VAL A 232 -21.62 15.03 18.18
N SER A 233 -22.53 15.42 17.28
CA SER A 233 -22.21 16.32 16.16
C SER A 233 -21.72 17.68 16.66
N ARG A 234 -22.37 18.24 17.70
CA ARG A 234 -21.96 19.51 18.30
C ARG A 234 -20.58 19.41 18.97
N LEU A 235 -20.33 18.35 19.74
CA LEU A 235 -19.02 18.09 20.35
C LEU A 235 -17.94 17.92 19.29
N THR A 236 -18.24 17.19 18.22
CA THR A 236 -17.31 16.98 17.10
C THR A 236 -16.96 18.30 16.43
N LEU A 237 -17.94 19.17 16.17
CA LEU A 237 -17.70 20.50 15.57
C LEU A 237 -16.97 21.46 16.52
N PHE A 238 -17.26 21.39 17.82
CA PHE A 238 -16.53 22.13 18.84
C PHE A 238 -15.05 21.71 18.87
N ASN A 239 -14.80 20.40 18.84
CA ASN A 239 -13.46 19.80 18.84
C ASN A 239 -12.73 19.94 17.49
N ALA A 240 -13.45 20.07 16.38
CA ALA A 240 -12.86 20.31 15.06
C ALA A 240 -12.11 21.66 14.99
N ARG A 241 -12.48 22.63 15.84
CA ARG A 241 -11.72 23.89 16.02
C ARG A 241 -10.42 23.69 16.81
N ARG A 242 -10.26 22.59 17.55
CA ARG A 242 -9.17 22.35 18.50
C ARG A 242 -8.72 20.88 18.45
N GLY A 243 -8.06 20.50 17.36
CA GLY A 243 -7.52 19.16 17.21
C GLY A 243 -6.62 18.78 18.40
N GLY A 244 -7.01 17.75 19.16
CA GLY A 244 -6.26 17.21 20.31
C GLY A 244 -6.89 17.39 21.69
N GLU A 245 -7.96 18.18 21.85
CA GLU A 245 -8.65 18.34 23.14
C GLU A 245 -9.52 17.16 23.64
N PRO A 246 -10.08 16.26 22.79
CA PRO A 246 -10.89 15.12 23.28
C PRO A 246 -10.13 14.20 24.24
N CYS A 247 -8.81 14.14 24.14
CA CYS A 247 -7.95 13.36 25.04
C CYS A 247 -7.70 14.04 26.40
N ARG A 248 -8.25 15.25 26.63
CA ARG A 248 -8.00 16.08 27.82
C ARG A 248 -9.26 16.40 28.63
N LEU A 249 -10.43 15.86 28.25
CA LEU A 249 -11.65 16.01 29.02
C LEU A 249 -11.58 15.09 30.25
N SER A 250 -11.46 15.67 31.44
CA SER A 250 -11.69 14.98 32.71
C SER A 250 -13.20 14.93 33.01
N ILE A 251 -13.61 13.93 33.79
CA ILE A 251 -15.01 13.74 34.25
C ILE A 251 -15.47 14.87 35.18
N GLU A 252 -14.52 15.61 35.75
CA GLU A 252 -14.76 16.78 36.59
C GLU A 252 -14.63 18.05 35.73
N GLU A 253 -15.78 18.65 35.39
CA GLU A 253 -15.97 20.10 35.25
C GLU A 253 -16.82 20.58 36.43
#